data_AF-A0A528BBH2-F1
#
_entry.id   AF-A0A528BBH2-F1
#
_cell.length_a   1.000
_cell.length_b   1.000
_cell.length_c   1.000
_cell.angle_alpha   90.00
_cell.angle_beta   90.00
_cell.angle_gamma   90.00
#
_symmetry.space_group_name_H-M   'P 1'
#
loop_
_entity.id
_entity.type
_entity.pdbx_description
1 polymer ?
#
loop_
_entity_poly.entity_id
_entity_poly.type
_entity_poly.pdbx_seq_one_letter_code
_entity_poly.pdbx_strand_id
1 'polypeptide(L)'
;DPFYQIVLVETIVYGLVVSVGSLLVGFPVGYSLARLPANKRRSRLILVILPLTLSLVVIVFGWIVILGRSGIVNQLLIGIGAVDSPVRLLYTKGAVLLVLLQQFLPFMILSVMSVCSKIDPVLEHASANLRANRFTTFRRVVIPLATPGIMTGFTLVFILTVSAFITPRLVGGGSVQMLGSIIYE
;
A
#
# COMPACT_ATOMS: atom_id res chain seq x y z
N ASP A 1 -11.04 -28.29 -10.19
CA ASP A 1 -9.61 -28.64 -10.15
C ASP A 1 -8.98 -27.97 -8.92
N PRO A 2 -8.35 -28.74 -8.02
CA PRO A 2 -7.70 -28.23 -6.80
C PRO A 2 -6.70 -27.09 -7.04
N PHE A 3 -6.02 -27.08 -8.20
CA PHE A 3 -5.03 -26.06 -8.53
C PHE A 3 -5.67 -24.66 -8.66
N TYR A 4 -6.76 -24.53 -9.42
CA TYR A 4 -7.46 -23.25 -9.59
C TYR A 4 -8.07 -22.74 -8.28
N GLN A 5 -8.50 -23.63 -7.39
CA GLN A 5 -9.02 -23.25 -6.07
C GLN A 5 -7.93 -22.62 -5.19
N ILE A 6 -6.73 -23.20 -5.20
CA ILE A 6 -5.58 -22.65 -4.46
C ILE A 6 -5.22 -21.26 -4.97
N VAL A 7 -5.12 -21.09 -6.28
CA VAL A 7 -4.78 -19.79 -6.89
C VAL A 7 -5.84 -18.73 -6.59
N LEU A 8 -7.12 -19.10 -6.61
CA LEU A 8 -8.21 -18.20 -6.25
C LEU A 8 -8.09 -17.74 -4.80
N VAL A 9 -7.89 -18.67 -3.86
CA VAL A 9 -7.71 -18.34 -2.44
C VAL A 9 -6.47 -17.48 -2.23
N GLU A 10 -5.34 -17.83 -2.84
CA GLU A 10 -4.12 -17.02 -2.76
C GLU A 10 -4.38 -15.60 -3.26
N THR A 11 -5.03 -15.44 -4.42
CA THR A 11 -5.34 -14.12 -4.99
C THR A 11 -6.18 -13.27 -4.03
N ILE A 12 -7.20 -13.85 -3.39
CA ILE A 12 -8.00 -13.16 -2.36
C ILE A 12 -7.14 -12.77 -1.16
N VAL A 13 -6.30 -13.69 -0.67
CA VAL A 13 -5.41 -13.43 0.47
C VAL A 13 -4.45 -12.29 0.15
N TYR A 14 -3.81 -12.29 -1.02
CA TYR A 14 -2.95 -11.19 -1.44
C TYR A 14 -3.72 -9.87 -1.54
N GLY A 15 -4.92 -9.87 -2.13
CA GLY A 15 -5.80 -8.71 -2.18
C GLY A 15 -6.08 -8.15 -0.78
N LEU A 16 -6.44 -9.01 0.17
CA LEU A 16 -6.70 -8.60 1.55
C LEU A 16 -5.44 -8.07 2.25
N VAL A 17 -4.31 -8.76 2.13
CA VAL A 17 -3.05 -8.35 2.77
C VAL A 17 -2.58 -7.00 2.24
N VAL A 18 -2.65 -6.77 0.92
CA VAL A 18 -2.26 -5.49 0.31
C VAL A 18 -3.26 -4.39 0.69
N SER A 19 -4.57 -4.65 0.70
CA SER A 19 -5.57 -3.68 1.12
C SER A 19 -5.45 -3.30 2.60
N VAL A 20 -5.24 -4.27 3.48
CA VAL A 20 -5.01 -4.01 4.92
C VAL A 20 -3.67 -3.29 5.12
N GLY A 21 -2.59 -3.74 4.48
CA GLY A 21 -1.28 -3.11 4.58
C GLY A 21 -1.28 -1.66 4.08
N SER A 22 -1.93 -1.42 2.93
CA SER A 22 -2.11 -0.07 2.39
C SER A 22 -3.01 0.78 3.27
N LEU A 23 -4.02 0.22 3.95
CA LEU A 23 -4.83 0.95 4.93
C LEU A 23 -4.00 1.36 6.15
N LEU A 24 -3.21 0.44 6.72
CA LEU A 24 -2.39 0.68 7.91
C LEU A 24 -1.38 1.81 7.68
N VAL A 25 -0.81 1.91 6.48
CA VAL A 25 0.15 2.97 6.12
C VAL A 25 -0.56 4.20 5.53
N GLY A 26 -1.53 3.97 4.66
CA GLY A 26 -2.23 5.01 3.91
C GLY A 26 -3.16 5.85 4.77
N PHE A 27 -3.77 5.28 5.81
CA PHE A 27 -4.61 6.02 6.74
C PHE A 27 -3.86 7.12 7.50
N PRO A 28 -2.76 6.84 8.24
CA PRO A 28 -2.03 7.88 8.95
C PRO A 28 -1.46 8.92 8.00
N VAL A 29 -0.96 8.50 6.83
CA VAL A 29 -0.45 9.43 5.82
C VAL A 29 -1.59 10.32 5.29
N GLY A 30 -2.71 9.74 4.86
CA GLY A 30 -3.87 10.49 4.35
C GLY A 30 -4.49 11.43 5.38
N TYR A 31 -4.63 11.01 6.64
CA TYR A 31 -5.07 11.85 7.75
C TYR A 31 -4.10 13.01 8.00
N SER A 32 -2.79 12.74 8.02
CA SER A 32 -1.78 13.79 8.21
C SER A 32 -1.83 14.81 7.07
N LEU A 33 -2.00 14.36 5.83
CA LEU A 33 -2.12 15.25 4.66
C LEU A 33 -3.37 16.12 4.74
N ALA A 34 -4.49 15.57 5.21
CA ALA A 34 -5.75 16.30 5.36
C ALA A 34 -5.66 17.48 6.35
N ARG A 35 -4.79 17.37 7.37
CA ARG A 35 -4.60 18.40 8.41
C ARG A 35 -3.49 19.41 8.09
N LEU A 36 -2.77 19.26 6.97
CA LEU A 36 -1.73 20.21 6.56
C LEU A 36 -2.31 21.47 5.91
N PRO A 37 -1.61 22.63 6.02
CA PRO A 37 -1.94 23.82 5.26
C PRO A 37 -1.77 23.57 3.75
N ALA A 38 -2.54 24.28 2.93
CA ALA A 38 -2.67 24.02 1.49
C ALA A 38 -1.33 23.91 0.75
N ASN A 39 -0.36 24.79 1.04
CA ASN A 39 0.96 24.78 0.39
C ASN A 39 1.77 23.52 0.71
N LYS A 40 1.81 23.10 1.99
CA LYS A 40 2.52 21.88 2.41
C LYS A 40 1.79 20.62 1.97
N ARG A 41 0.46 20.67 1.90
CA ARG A 41 -0.36 19.58 1.37
C ARG A 41 -0.06 19.36 -0.11
N ARG A 42 -0.01 20.43 -0.91
CA ARG A 42 0.30 20.36 -2.35
C ARG A 42 1.67 19.72 -2.61
N SER A 43 2.72 20.15 -1.91
CA SER A 43 4.06 19.60 -2.12
C SER A 43 4.16 18.11 -1.75
N ARG A 44 3.54 17.69 -0.64
CA ARG A 44 3.53 16.28 -0.23
C ARG A 44 2.63 15.41 -1.12
N LEU A 45 1.55 15.96 -1.65
CA LEU A 45 0.70 15.26 -2.62
C LEU A 45 1.46 14.95 -3.91
N ILE A 46 2.33 15.84 -4.38
CA ILE A 46 3.18 15.58 -5.53
C ILE A 46 4.05 14.33 -5.27
N LEU A 47 4.63 14.18 -4.08
CA LEU A 47 5.41 13.00 -3.72
C LEU A 47 4.58 11.70 -3.73
N VAL A 48 3.32 11.76 -3.27
CA VAL A 48 2.41 10.61 -3.27
C VAL A 48 1.97 10.23 -4.69
N ILE A 49 1.80 11.22 -5.57
CA ILE A 49 1.34 11.02 -6.95
C ILE A 49 2.49 10.67 -7.90
N LEU A 50 3.72 11.06 -7.58
CA LEU A 50 4.93 10.77 -8.34
C LEU A 50 5.01 9.32 -8.85
N PRO A 51 4.85 8.27 -8.01
CA PRO A 51 4.90 6.89 -8.49
C PRO A 51 3.78 6.55 -9.49
N LEU A 52 2.64 7.24 -9.46
CA LEU A 52 1.54 7.01 -10.40
C LEU A 52 1.84 7.54 -11.80
N THR A 53 2.75 8.51 -11.93
CA THR A 53 3.17 9.06 -13.23
C THR A 53 4.21 8.21 -13.94
N LEU A 54 4.85 7.28 -13.23
CA LEU A 54 5.81 6.36 -13.82
C LEU A 54 5.09 5.21 -14.52
N SER A 55 5.63 4.77 -15.65
CA SER A 55 5.16 3.54 -16.29
C SER A 55 5.34 2.36 -15.35
N LEU A 56 4.34 1.48 -15.30
CA LEU A 56 4.38 0.24 -14.50
C LEU A 56 5.63 -0.59 -14.80
N VAL A 57 6.06 -0.62 -16.07
CA VAL A 57 7.25 -1.34 -16.51
C VAL A 57 8.50 -0.81 -15.80
N VAL A 58 8.64 0.51 -15.72
CA VAL A 58 9.78 1.18 -15.05
C VAL A 58 9.80 0.85 -13.56
N ILE A 59 8.63 0.89 -12.90
CA ILE A 59 8.50 0.55 -11.47
C ILE A 59 8.96 -0.90 -11.22
N VAL A 60 8.46 -1.83 -12.02
CA VAL A 60 8.76 -3.25 -11.87
C VAL A 60 10.25 -3.53 -12.10
N PHE A 61 10.86 -2.98 -13.15
CA PHE A 61 12.30 -3.14 -13.38
C PHE A 61 13.14 -2.47 -12.29
N GLY A 62 12.73 -1.31 -11.79
CA GLY A 62 13.37 -0.66 -10.64
C GLY A 62 13.40 -1.58 -9.42
N TRP A 63 12.26 -2.22 -9.10
CA TRP A 63 12.19 -3.20 -8.01
C TRP A 63 13.01 -4.46 -8.26
N ILE A 64 13.07 -4.96 -9.49
CA ILE A 64 13.93 -6.09 -9.87
C ILE A 64 15.41 -5.77 -9.58
N VAL A 65 15.87 -4.56 -9.93
CA VAL A 65 17.25 -4.13 -9.65
C VAL A 65 17.48 -3.96 -8.15
N ILE A 66 16.53 -3.36 -7.42
CA ILE A 66 16.64 -3.11 -5.98
C ILE A 66 16.64 -4.40 -5.15
N LEU A 67 15.77 -5.36 -5.49
CA LEU A 67 15.58 -6.64 -4.79
C LEU A 67 16.45 -7.77 -5.35
N GLY A 68 17.22 -7.49 -6.40
CA GLY A 68 18.17 -8.43 -6.98
C GLY A 68 19.25 -8.86 -5.98
N ARG A 69 19.98 -9.92 -6.34
CA ARG A 69 21.05 -10.48 -5.47
C ARG A 69 22.14 -9.45 -5.15
N SER A 70 22.50 -8.62 -6.12
CA SER A 70 23.46 -7.52 -5.96
C SER A 70 22.78 -6.16 -5.76
N GLY A 71 21.48 -6.15 -5.45
CA GLY A 71 20.67 -4.94 -5.29
C GLY A 71 20.95 -4.20 -3.99
N ILE A 72 20.46 -2.95 -3.91
CA ILE A 72 20.69 -2.03 -2.79
C ILE A 72 20.23 -2.65 -1.45
N VAL A 73 19.11 -3.39 -1.44
CA VAL A 73 18.60 -3.99 -0.19
C VAL A 73 19.56 -5.03 0.36
N ASN A 74 20.08 -5.91 -0.50
CA ASN A 74 21.06 -6.92 -0.09
C ASN A 74 22.39 -6.28 0.35
N GLN A 75 22.86 -5.25 -0.36
CA GLN A 75 24.07 -4.51 0.03
C GLN A 75 23.91 -3.84 1.40
N LEU A 76 22.76 -3.23 1.67
CA LEU A 76 22.46 -2.64 2.98
C LEU A 76 22.39 -3.70 4.07
N LEU A 77 21.71 -4.83 3.83
CA LEU A 77 21.61 -5.93 4.78
C LEU A 77 22.97 -6.51 5.18
N ILE A 78 23.88 -6.67 4.22
CA ILE A 78 25.25 -7.12 4.46
C ILE A 78 26.05 -6.00 5.15
N GLY A 79 25.91 -4.76 4.70
CA GLY A 79 26.64 -3.61 5.23
C GLY A 79 26.35 -3.31 6.70
N ILE A 80 25.12 -3.57 7.17
CA ILE A 80 24.75 -3.45 8.59
C ILE A 80 25.05 -4.72 9.41
N GLY A 81 25.59 -5.77 8.78
CA GLY A 81 25.88 -7.04 9.43
C GLY A 81 24.65 -7.87 9.79
N ALA A 82 23.49 -7.61 9.17
CA ALA A 82 22.27 -8.39 9.42
C ALA A 82 22.31 -9.78 8.76
N VAL A 83 23.10 -9.94 7.68
CA VAL A 83 23.25 -11.20 6.96
C VAL A 83 24.66 -11.32 6.37
N ASP A 84 25.26 -12.50 6.44
CA ASP A 84 26.63 -12.76 5.92
C ASP A 84 26.69 -12.96 4.40
N SER A 85 25.55 -13.25 3.76
CA SER A 85 25.47 -13.48 2.32
C SER A 85 24.16 -12.97 1.72
N PRO A 86 24.12 -12.66 0.40
CA PRO A 86 22.92 -12.12 -0.23
C PRO A 86 21.73 -13.06 -0.15
N VAL A 87 20.59 -12.56 0.35
CA VAL A 87 19.34 -13.32 0.46
C VAL A 87 18.56 -13.22 -0.85
N ARG A 88 17.88 -14.30 -1.22
CA ARG A 88 16.96 -14.31 -2.37
C ARG A 88 15.67 -13.57 -2.00
N LEU A 89 15.64 -12.26 -2.27
CA LEU A 89 14.45 -11.42 -2.08
C LEU A 89 13.55 -11.44 -3.31
N LEU A 90 14.13 -11.36 -4.50
CA LEU A 90 13.39 -11.46 -5.76
C LEU A 90 12.80 -12.87 -5.97
N TYR A 91 11.64 -12.94 -6.64
CA TYR A 91 10.88 -14.18 -6.84
C TYR A 91 10.38 -14.80 -5.54
N THR A 92 9.93 -13.95 -4.62
CA THR A 92 9.29 -14.37 -3.36
C THR A 92 7.93 -13.71 -3.19
N LYS A 93 7.06 -14.33 -2.37
CA LYS A 93 5.77 -13.76 -1.97
C LYS A 93 5.91 -12.36 -1.35
N GLY A 94 6.95 -12.17 -0.53
CA GLY A 94 7.24 -10.90 0.14
C GLY A 94 7.58 -9.78 -0.84
N ALA A 95 8.38 -10.05 -1.87
CA ALA A 95 8.69 -9.06 -2.91
C ALA A 95 7.43 -8.63 -3.67
N VAL A 96 6.59 -9.59 -4.07
CA VAL A 96 5.32 -9.28 -4.77
C VAL A 96 4.40 -8.42 -3.90
N LEU A 97 4.20 -8.80 -2.63
CA LEU A 97 3.41 -8.02 -1.68
C LEU A 97 3.93 -6.59 -1.50
N LEU A 98 5.25 -6.42 -1.38
CA LEU A 98 5.88 -5.12 -1.20
C LEU A 98 5.62 -4.22 -2.42
N VAL A 99 5.85 -4.73 -3.63
CA VAL A 99 5.66 -3.95 -4.86
C VAL A 99 4.19 -3.61 -5.07
N LEU A 100 3.27 -4.55 -4.84
CA LEU A 100 1.83 -4.28 -4.93
C LEU A 100 1.37 -3.24 -3.89
N LEU A 101 1.87 -3.33 -2.66
CA LEU A 101 1.61 -2.35 -1.62
C LEU A 101 2.10 -0.97 -2.04
N GLN A 102 3.34 -0.83 -2.49
CA GLN A 102 3.87 0.45 -2.96
C GLN A 102 3.09 0.99 -4.17
N GLN A 103 2.68 0.12 -5.09
CA GLN A 103 1.95 0.47 -6.30
C GLN A 103 0.55 1.02 -5.98
N PHE A 104 -0.17 0.42 -5.03
CA PHE A 104 -1.57 0.80 -4.75
C PHE A 104 -1.78 1.69 -3.53
N LEU A 105 -0.76 1.86 -2.68
CA LEU A 105 -0.78 2.75 -1.52
C LEU A 105 -1.19 4.21 -1.82
N PRO A 106 -0.81 4.83 -2.96
CA PRO A 106 -1.27 6.17 -3.30
C PRO A 106 -2.80 6.28 -3.38
N PHE A 107 -3.49 5.27 -3.91
CA PHE A 107 -4.96 5.30 -4.02
C PHE A 107 -5.63 5.28 -2.65
N MET A 108 -5.11 4.48 -1.71
CA MET A 108 -5.60 4.47 -0.33
C MET A 108 -5.41 5.84 0.35
N ILE A 109 -4.22 6.43 0.20
CA ILE A 109 -3.92 7.76 0.76
C ILE A 109 -4.89 8.81 0.23
N LEU A 110 -5.09 8.84 -1.09
CA LEU A 110 -5.97 9.83 -1.74
C LEU A 110 -7.43 9.65 -1.30
N SER A 111 -7.89 8.41 -1.17
CA SER A 111 -9.26 8.11 -0.72
C SER A 111 -9.50 8.57 0.72
N VAL A 112 -8.61 8.20 1.65
CA VAL A 112 -8.71 8.61 3.05
C VAL A 112 -8.58 10.12 3.20
N MET A 113 -7.59 10.73 2.54
CA MET A 113 -7.37 12.18 2.60
C MET A 113 -8.59 12.96 2.09
N SER A 114 -9.20 12.52 0.98
CA SER A 114 -10.38 13.17 0.39
C SER A 114 -11.53 13.27 1.40
N VAL A 115 -11.79 12.22 2.18
CA VAL A 115 -12.82 12.23 3.22
C VAL A 115 -12.35 13.00 4.47
N CYS A 116 -11.14 12.73 4.95
CA CYS A 116 -10.60 13.39 6.16
C CYS A 116 -10.50 14.91 6.00
N SER A 117 -10.25 15.41 4.79
CA SER A 117 -10.20 16.85 4.50
C SER A 117 -11.54 17.56 4.64
N LYS A 118 -12.66 16.81 4.58
CA LYS A 118 -14.03 17.31 4.77
C LYS A 118 -14.49 17.24 6.22
N ILE A 119 -13.79 16.49 7.07
CA ILE A 119 -14.09 16.42 8.51
C ILE A 119 -13.69 17.76 9.14
N ASP A 120 -14.67 18.46 9.72
CA ASP A 120 -14.47 19.73 10.41
C ASP A 120 -13.50 19.55 11.60
N PRO A 121 -12.38 20.29 11.65
CA PRO A 121 -11.46 20.29 12.79
C PRO A 121 -12.14 20.62 14.13
N VAL A 122 -13.25 21.35 14.13
CA VAL A 122 -14.03 21.67 15.35
C VAL A 122 -14.48 20.40 16.08
N LEU A 123 -14.78 19.30 15.37
CA LEU A 123 -15.15 18.03 16.00
C LEU A 123 -14.00 17.44 16.83
N GLU A 124 -12.77 17.61 16.36
CA GLU A 124 -11.57 17.20 17.11
C GLU A 124 -11.36 18.09 18.34
N HIS A 125 -11.52 19.41 18.18
CA HIS A 125 -11.43 20.36 19.30
C HIS A 125 -12.53 20.14 20.36
N ALA A 126 -13.76 19.85 19.95
CA ALA A 126 -14.87 19.55 20.86
C ALA A 126 -14.58 18.30 21.71
N SER A 127 -14.00 17.26 21.11
CA SER A 127 -13.59 16.08 21.87
C SER A 127 -12.49 16.39 22.90
N ALA A 128 -11.55 17.28 22.57
CA ALA A 128 -10.51 17.73 23.49
C ALA A 128 -11.09 18.53 24.67
N ASN A 129 -12.13 19.33 24.44
CA ASN A 129 -12.86 20.04 25.50
C ASN A 129 -13.56 19.08 26.47
N LEU A 130 -14.01 17.92 25.99
CA LEU A 130 -14.53 16.82 26.82
C LEU A 130 -13.42 16.00 27.51
N ARG A 131 -12.18 16.51 27.56
CA ARG A 131 -10.98 15.85 28.14
C ARG A 131 -10.63 14.52 27.45
N ALA A 132 -11.07 14.29 26.21
CA ALA A 132 -10.63 13.13 25.46
C ALA A 132 -9.15 13.29 25.06
N ASN A 133 -8.36 12.21 25.19
CA ASN A 133 -7.00 12.19 24.68
C ASN A 133 -6.99 12.03 23.14
N ARG A 134 -5.88 12.37 22.48
CA ARG A 134 -5.75 12.32 21.02
C ARG A 134 -6.07 10.95 20.42
N PHE A 135 -5.74 9.86 21.13
CA PHE A 135 -6.06 8.50 20.70
C PHE A 135 -7.57 8.23 20.75
N THR A 136 -8.26 8.76 21.75
CA THR A 136 -9.72 8.65 21.90
C THR A 136 -10.43 9.46 20.83
N THR A 137 -9.99 10.70 20.57
CA THR A 137 -10.47 11.53 19.46
C THR A 137 -10.31 10.81 18.14
N PHE A 138 -9.11 10.27 17.88
CA PHE A 138 -8.82 9.52 16.66
C PHE A 138 -9.76 8.33 16.50
N ARG A 139 -9.85 7.45 17.51
CA ARG A 139 -10.63 6.21 17.42
C ARG A 139 -12.13 6.43 17.41
N ARG A 140 -12.64 7.42 18.15
CA ARG A 140 -14.10 7.63 18.33
C ARG A 140 -14.68 8.71 17.42
N VAL A 141 -13.88 9.61 16.88
CA VAL A 141 -14.35 10.72 16.02
C VAL A 141 -13.81 10.54 14.61
N VAL A 142 -12.48 10.48 14.46
CA VAL A 142 -11.86 10.49 13.12
C VAL A 142 -12.11 9.20 12.35
N ILE A 143 -11.86 8.02 12.94
CA ILE A 143 -12.05 6.74 12.24
C ILE A 143 -13.49 6.55 11.77
N PRO A 144 -14.53 6.72 12.62
CA PRO A 144 -15.92 6.54 12.19
C PRO A 144 -16.33 7.48 11.06
N LEU A 145 -15.92 8.75 11.12
CA LEU A 145 -16.19 9.74 10.06
C LEU A 145 -15.38 9.48 8.79
N ALA A 146 -14.21 8.85 8.90
CA ALA A 146 -13.37 8.47 7.77
C ALA A 146 -13.77 7.12 7.14
N THR A 147 -14.64 6.33 7.77
CA THR A 147 -15.11 5.02 7.29
C THR A 147 -15.51 4.99 5.81
N PRO A 148 -16.30 5.93 5.26
CA PRO A 148 -16.63 5.89 3.83
C PRO A 148 -15.39 6.00 2.93
N GLY A 149 -14.37 6.76 3.35
CA GLY A 149 -13.08 6.84 2.66
C GLY A 149 -12.26 5.57 2.80
N ILE A 150 -12.24 4.97 4.00
CA ILE A 150 -11.58 3.69 4.25
C ILE A 150 -12.20 2.60 3.35
N MET A 151 -13.53 2.48 3.30
CA MET A 151 -14.22 1.47 2.50
C MET A 151 -14.00 1.66 1.00
N THR A 152 -14.02 2.91 0.53
CA THR A 152 -13.77 3.23 -0.88
C THR A 152 -12.33 2.88 -1.26
N GLY A 153 -11.35 3.31 -0.46
CA GLY A 153 -9.94 3.01 -0.68
C GLY A 153 -9.64 1.52 -0.59
N PHE A 154 -10.21 0.84 0.40
CA PHE A 154 -10.02 -0.60 0.60
C PHE A 154 -10.55 -1.42 -0.57
N THR A 155 -11.78 -1.14 -1.00
CA THR A 155 -12.40 -1.82 -2.14
C THR A 155 -11.62 -1.59 -3.42
N LEU A 156 -11.19 -0.34 -3.67
CA LEU A 156 -10.40 0.01 -4.84
C LEU A 156 -9.06 -0.73 -4.86
N VAL A 157 -8.29 -0.67 -3.77
CA VAL A 157 -6.99 -1.36 -3.68
C VAL A 157 -7.17 -2.88 -3.80
N PHE A 158 -8.25 -3.43 -3.22
CA PHE A 158 -8.54 -4.86 -3.29
C PHE A 158 -8.76 -5.31 -4.73
N ILE A 159 -9.65 -4.63 -5.45
CA ILE A 159 -9.98 -4.95 -6.85
C ILE A 159 -8.74 -4.81 -7.74
N LEU A 160 -7.97 -3.74 -7.58
CA LEU A 160 -6.74 -3.54 -8.35
C LEU A 160 -5.68 -4.61 -8.08
N THR A 161 -5.57 -5.07 -6.83
CA THR A 161 -4.61 -6.11 -6.45
C THR A 161 -5.01 -7.47 -7.02
N VAL A 162 -6.29 -7.86 -6.91
CA VAL A 162 -6.81 -9.11 -7.48
C VAL A 162 -6.68 -9.14 -9.00
N SER A 163 -6.78 -7.97 -9.64
CA SER A 163 -6.64 -7.81 -11.10
C SER A 163 -5.18 -7.69 -11.56
N ALA A 164 -4.21 -7.63 -10.64
CA ALA A 164 -2.81 -7.44 -10.99
C ALA A 164 -2.19 -8.75 -11.54
N PHE A 165 -1.66 -8.69 -12.76
CA PHE A 165 -1.01 -9.83 -13.41
C PHE A 165 0.45 -9.57 -13.78
N ILE A 166 0.82 -8.31 -14.07
CA ILE A 166 2.18 -7.94 -14.49
C ILE A 166 3.18 -8.08 -13.32
N THR A 167 2.85 -7.50 -12.17
CA THR A 167 3.74 -7.49 -11.00
C THR A 167 4.01 -8.89 -10.44
N PRO A 168 3.02 -9.76 -10.20
CA PRO A 168 3.27 -11.14 -9.76
C PRO A 168 4.09 -11.95 -10.78
N ARG A 169 3.86 -11.75 -12.08
CA ARG A 169 4.60 -12.44 -13.14
C ARG A 169 6.08 -12.05 -13.17
N LEU A 170 6.36 -10.75 -13.18
CA LEU A 170 7.73 -10.25 -13.33
C LEU A 170 8.54 -10.28 -12.03
N VAL A 171 7.92 -9.93 -10.90
CA VAL A 171 8.60 -9.88 -9.58
C VAL A 171 8.56 -11.24 -8.88
N GLY A 172 7.47 -12.00 -9.05
CA GLY A 172 7.29 -13.33 -8.48
C GLY A 172 7.92 -14.45 -9.31
N GLY A 173 8.15 -14.24 -10.61
CA GLY A 173 8.88 -15.20 -11.47
C GLY A 173 8.24 -16.59 -11.48
N GLY A 174 6.92 -16.68 -11.45
CA GLY A 174 6.16 -17.93 -11.42
C GLY A 174 5.99 -18.57 -10.03
N SER A 175 6.70 -18.10 -9.00
CA SER A 175 6.50 -18.57 -7.61
C SER A 175 5.22 -18.07 -6.96
N VAL A 176 4.63 -17.01 -7.53
CA VAL A 176 3.35 -16.43 -7.14
C VAL A 176 2.48 -16.41 -8.37
N GLN A 177 1.47 -17.27 -8.38
CA GLN A 177 0.47 -17.29 -9.44
C GLN A 177 -0.81 -16.67 -8.89
N MET A 178 -1.25 -15.58 -9.51
CA MET A 178 -2.56 -15.00 -9.26
C MET A 178 -3.50 -15.34 -10.42
N LEU A 179 -4.80 -15.30 -10.17
CA LEU A 179 -5.80 -15.56 -11.22
C LEU A 179 -5.55 -14.73 -12.49
N GLY A 180 -5.22 -13.45 -12.33
CA GLY A 180 -4.92 -12.57 -13.47
C GLY A 180 -3.71 -13.02 -14.30
N SER A 181 -2.69 -13.64 -13.68
CA SER A 181 -1.55 -14.16 -14.43
C SER A 181 -1.87 -15.45 -15.19
N ILE A 182 -2.76 -16.30 -14.66
CA ILE A 182 -3.12 -17.57 -15.29
C ILE A 182 -4.07 -17.37 -16.48
N ILE A 183 -5.04 -16.44 -16.39
CA ILE A 183 -5.99 -16.18 -17.48
C ILE A 183 -5.29 -15.63 -18.74
N TYR A 184 -4.14 -14.98 -18.56
CA TYR A 184 -3.36 -14.42 -19.66
C TYR A 184 -2.53 -15.48 -20.41
N GLU A 185 -2.24 -16.62 -19.78
CA GLU A 185 -1.60 -17.78 -20.43
C GLU A 185 -2.60 -18.58 -21.26
#